data_AF-A0A6B2TJP1-F1
#
_entry.id   AF-A0A6B2TJP1-F1
#
_cell.length_a   1.000
_cell.length_b   1.000
_cell.length_c   1.000
_cell.angle_alpha   90.00
_cell.angle_beta   90.00
_cell.angle_gamma   90.00
#
_symmetry.space_group_name_H-M   'P 1'
#
loop_
_entity.id
_entity.type
_entity.pdbx_description
1 polymer ?
#
loop_
_entity_poly.entity_id
_entity_poly.type
_entity_poly.pdbx_seq_one_letter_code
_entity_poly.pdbx_strand_id
1 'polypeptide(L)'
;GGIRHALGQTAETVHAALDGRQRQLARALLLRLVVVGEGTEATRRRPARADLDSLGGPDTGPGDVRTVLDALAGARLITLDTDTVELTHEALLQAWPRLRHWIDEDRAGLLLRQRLSDAATAWDREHRDPGALYRGTRLDAA
;
A
#
# COMPACT_ATOMS: atom_id res chain seq x y z
N GLY A 1 -14.33 23.23 -6.00
CA GLY A 1 -14.29 22.40 -4.78
C GLY A 1 -15.23 21.18 -4.76
N GLY A 2 -16.04 20.93 -5.80
CA GLY A 2 -17.06 19.85 -5.73
C GLY A 2 -16.51 18.43 -5.87
N ILE A 3 -15.59 18.19 -6.82
CA ILE A 3 -15.13 16.82 -7.15
C ILE A 3 -14.38 16.18 -5.99
N ARG A 4 -13.52 16.94 -5.29
CA ARG A 4 -12.82 16.45 -4.09
C ARG A 4 -13.80 16.12 -2.96
N HIS A 5 -14.79 16.99 -2.70
CA HIS A 5 -15.76 16.73 -1.64
C HIS A 5 -16.63 15.49 -1.94
N ALA A 6 -17.10 15.35 -3.19
CA ALA A 6 -17.86 14.20 -3.63
C ALA A 6 -17.06 12.89 -3.50
N LEU A 7 -15.78 12.91 -3.87
CA LEU A 7 -14.90 11.73 -3.73
C LEU A 7 -14.74 11.29 -2.27
N GLY A 8 -14.52 12.24 -1.36
CA GLY A 8 -14.46 11.96 0.08
C GLY A 8 -15.77 11.41 0.63
N GLN A 9 -16.92 11.94 0.19
CA GLN A 9 -18.23 11.47 0.61
C GLN A 9 -18.55 10.06 0.08
N THR A 10 -18.19 9.77 -1.18
CA THR A 10 -18.31 8.42 -1.74
C THR A 10 -17.48 7.42 -0.95
N ALA A 11 -16.23 7.76 -0.64
CA ALA A 11 -15.35 6.91 0.15
C ALA A 11 -15.90 6.64 1.56
N GLU A 12 -16.42 7.68 2.20
CA GLU A 12 -17.07 7.58 3.50
C GLU A 12 -18.32 6.68 3.46
N THR A 13 -19.13 6.80 2.41
CA THR A 13 -20.36 6.02 2.22
C THR A 13 -20.05 4.55 2.03
N VAL A 14 -19.06 4.22 1.18
CA VAL A 14 -18.63 2.83 0.96
C VAL A 14 -18.10 2.24 2.26
N HIS A 15 -17.23 2.96 2.97
CA HIS A 15 -16.70 2.49 4.25
C HIS A 15 -17.81 2.29 5.31
N ALA A 16 -18.80 3.18 5.36
CA ALA A 16 -19.93 3.06 6.27
C ALA A 16 -20.82 1.85 5.95
N ALA A 17 -20.90 1.43 4.68
CA ALA A 17 -21.65 0.24 4.28
C ALA A 17 -20.96 -1.08 4.63
N LEU A 18 -19.64 -1.08 4.86
CA LEU A 18 -18.87 -2.26 5.28
C LEU A 18 -19.15 -2.62 6.75
N ASP A 19 -19.10 -3.90 7.08
CA ASP A 19 -19.17 -4.37 8.47
C ASP A 19 -17.87 -4.07 9.25
N GLY A 20 -17.86 -4.34 10.57
CA GLY A 20 -16.72 -4.03 11.43
C GLY A 20 -15.39 -4.68 10.98
N ARG A 21 -15.45 -5.93 10.48
CA ARG A 21 -14.26 -6.67 10.03
C ARG A 21 -13.80 -6.17 8.66
N GLN A 22 -14.75 -5.96 7.75
CA GLN A 22 -14.50 -5.40 6.43
C GLN A 22 -13.93 -3.98 6.50
N ARG A 23 -14.35 -3.16 7.46
CA ARG A 23 -13.77 -1.82 7.70
C ARG A 23 -12.30 -1.89 8.13
N GLN A 24 -11.95 -2.85 8.99
CA GLN A 24 -10.56 -3.06 9.41
C GLN A 24 -9.69 -3.53 8.22
N LEU A 25 -10.22 -4.45 7.41
CA LEU A 25 -9.58 -4.83 6.14
C LEU A 25 -9.42 -3.66 5.19
N ALA A 26 -10.46 -2.87 4.99
CA ALA A 26 -10.43 -1.70 4.10
C ALA A 26 -9.33 -0.72 4.53
N ARG A 27 -9.20 -0.45 5.83
CA ARG A 27 -8.10 0.35 6.38
C ARG A 27 -6.74 -0.28 6.03
N ALA A 28 -6.55 -1.57 6.30
CA ALA A 28 -5.29 -2.28 6.06
C ALA A 28 -4.89 -2.33 4.58
N LEU A 29 -5.87 -2.49 3.68
CA LEU A 29 -5.72 -2.46 2.23
C LEU A 29 -5.33 -1.07 1.75
N LEU A 30 -6.10 -0.05 2.13
CA LEU A 30 -5.86 1.34 1.71
C LEU A 30 -4.48 1.84 2.15
N LEU A 31 -4.05 1.53 3.38
CA LEU A 31 -2.71 1.89 3.87
C LEU A 31 -1.56 1.17 3.11
N ARG A 32 -1.84 0.06 2.42
CA ARG A 32 -0.87 -0.62 1.55
C ARG A 32 -0.79 -0.02 0.15
N LEU A 33 -1.84 0.66 -0.28
CA LEU A 33 -1.88 1.43 -1.52
C LEU A 33 -1.25 2.82 -1.38
N VAL A 34 -0.72 3.15 -0.21
CA VAL A 34 -0.14 4.46 0.10
C VAL A 34 1.34 4.34 0.44
N VAL A 35 2.11 5.30 -0.05
CA VAL A 35 3.50 5.57 0.30
C VAL A 35 3.56 6.92 0.99
N VAL A 36 4.10 6.95 2.20
CA VAL A 36 4.47 8.19 2.88
C VAL A 36 5.96 8.45 2.65
N GLY A 37 6.34 9.71 2.44
CA GLY A 37 7.74 10.12 2.52
C GLY A 37 8.05 10.78 3.86
N GLU A 38 9.33 11.01 4.13
CA GLU A 38 9.79 11.76 5.30
C GLU A 38 9.39 13.23 5.17
N GLY A 39 8.21 13.58 5.70
CA GLY A 39 7.67 14.95 5.68
C GLY A 39 7.00 15.36 4.37
N THR A 40 6.87 14.48 3.38
CA THR A 40 6.15 14.77 2.13
C THR A 40 4.69 14.31 2.19
N GLU A 41 3.90 14.82 1.25
CA GLU A 41 2.55 14.32 1.03
C GLU A 41 2.57 12.82 0.69
N ALA A 42 1.52 12.13 1.13
CA ALA A 42 1.32 10.73 0.81
C ALA A 42 1.01 10.57 -0.68
N THR A 43 1.59 9.57 -1.33
CA THR A 43 1.41 9.24 -2.75
C THR A 43 0.87 7.82 -2.91
N ARG A 44 0.40 7.47 -4.11
CA ARG A 44 -0.11 6.13 -4.39
C ARG A 44 0.99 5.11 -4.66
N ARG A 45 0.74 3.86 -4.26
CA ARG A 45 1.54 2.67 -4.59
C ARG A 45 0.71 1.71 -5.45
N ARG A 46 1.40 0.86 -6.21
CA ARG A 46 0.84 -0.21 -7.03
C ARG A 46 1.33 -1.59 -6.56
N PRO A 47 0.92 -2.10 -5.39
CA PRO A 47 1.27 -3.44 -4.96
C PRO A 47 0.67 -4.52 -5.86
N ALA A 48 1.27 -5.71 -5.83
CA ALA A 48 0.72 -6.87 -6.49
C ALA A 48 -0.59 -7.29 -5.79
N ARG A 49 -1.56 -7.76 -6.56
CA ARG A 49 -2.85 -8.23 -6.02
C ARG A 49 -2.66 -9.37 -5.02
N ALA A 50 -1.74 -10.29 -5.29
CA ALA A 50 -1.40 -11.41 -4.40
C ALA A 50 -0.93 -10.95 -3.00
N ASP A 51 -0.23 -9.80 -2.91
CA ASP A 51 0.22 -9.24 -1.63
C ASP A 51 -0.96 -8.74 -0.78
N LEU A 52 -2.07 -8.36 -1.44
CA LEU A 52 -3.29 -7.87 -0.78
C LEU A 52 -4.21 -9.02 -0.37
N ASP A 53 -4.29 -10.07 -1.19
CA ASP A 53 -5.06 -11.29 -0.87
C ASP A 53 -4.52 -11.97 0.40
N SER A 54 -3.21 -11.84 0.65
CA SER A 54 -2.51 -12.37 1.82
C SER A 54 -2.80 -11.61 3.14
N LEU A 55 -3.62 -10.56 3.11
CA LEU A 55 -3.94 -9.73 4.28
C LEU A 55 -5.12 -10.22 5.10
N GLY A 56 -5.86 -11.20 4.60
CA GLY A 56 -6.88 -11.88 5.38
C GLY A 56 -6.25 -12.46 6.65
N GLY A 57 -6.75 -12.04 7.81
CA GLY A 57 -6.40 -12.66 9.10
C GLY A 57 -7.12 -14.00 9.28
N PRO A 58 -6.81 -14.76 10.35
CA PRO A 58 -7.50 -16.01 10.66
C PRO A 58 -9.02 -15.83 10.83
N ASP A 59 -9.46 -14.63 11.26
CA ASP A 59 -10.87 -14.28 11.45
C ASP A 59 -11.55 -13.68 10.20
N THR A 60 -10.82 -13.60 9.09
CA THR A 60 -11.23 -12.90 7.87
C THR A 60 -10.99 -13.79 6.66
N GLY A 61 -12.07 -14.27 6.05
CA GLY A 61 -11.95 -15.23 4.96
C GLY A 61 -11.37 -14.58 3.69
N PRO A 62 -10.79 -15.36 2.77
CA PRO A 62 -10.39 -14.87 1.44
C PRO A 62 -11.53 -14.17 0.69
N GLY A 63 -12.79 -14.53 1.00
CA GLY A 63 -13.98 -13.89 0.46
C GLY A 63 -14.13 -12.43 0.89
N ASP A 64 -13.76 -12.09 2.13
CA ASP A 64 -13.94 -10.74 2.67
C ASP A 64 -12.98 -9.73 2.01
N VAL A 65 -11.75 -10.15 1.73
CA VAL A 65 -10.77 -9.32 1.01
C VAL A 65 -11.30 -8.98 -0.38
N ARG A 66 -11.81 -9.98 -1.11
CA ARG A 66 -12.41 -9.77 -2.44
C ARG A 66 -13.63 -8.85 -2.36
N THR A 67 -14.54 -9.07 -1.41
CA THR A 67 -15.72 -8.22 -1.22
C THR A 67 -15.35 -6.76 -0.96
N VAL A 68 -14.32 -6.51 -0.14
CA VAL A 68 -13.85 -5.14 0.12
C VAL A 68 -13.21 -4.53 -1.13
N LEU A 69 -12.37 -5.27 -1.85
CA LEU A 69 -11.78 -4.80 -3.11
C LEU A 69 -12.86 -4.48 -4.16
N ASP A 70 -13.86 -5.34 -4.32
CA ASP A 70 -14.97 -5.15 -5.24
C ASP A 70 -15.82 -3.92 -4.87
N ALA A 71 -16.09 -3.71 -3.58
CA ALA A 71 -16.83 -2.54 -3.09
C ALA A 71 -16.07 -1.23 -3.36
N LEU A 72 -14.77 -1.20 -3.10
CA LEU A 72 -13.92 -0.04 -3.36
C LEU A 72 -13.78 0.23 -4.88
N ALA A 73 -13.66 -0.82 -5.69
CA ALA A 73 -13.55 -0.72 -7.15
C ALA A 73 -14.87 -0.29 -7.80
N GLY A 74 -16.00 -0.82 -7.34
CA GLY A 74 -17.34 -0.44 -7.80
C GLY A 74 -17.64 1.05 -7.57
N ALA A 75 -17.06 1.64 -6.52
CA ALA A 75 -17.15 3.06 -6.23
C ALA A 75 -16.05 3.91 -6.88
N ARG A 76 -15.19 3.32 -7.72
CA ARG A 76 -14.03 3.98 -8.39
C ARG A 76 -13.05 4.64 -7.41
N LEU A 77 -12.88 4.06 -6.23
CA LEU A 77 -11.89 4.50 -5.25
C LEU A 77 -10.53 3.85 -5.54
N ILE A 78 -10.57 2.60 -5.99
CA ILE A 78 -9.41 1.83 -6.43
C ILE A 78 -9.61 1.33 -7.86
N THR A 79 -8.50 1.12 -8.54
CA THR A 79 -8.43 0.42 -9.83
C THR A 79 -7.80 -0.94 -9.58
N LEU A 80 -8.49 -2.00 -10.03
CA LEU A 80 -7.98 -3.36 -10.05
C LEU A 80 -7.47 -3.64 -11.47
N ASP A 81 -6.18 -3.84 -11.62
CA ASP A 81 -5.56 -4.38 -12.82
C ASP A 81 -5.47 -5.92 -12.71
N THR A 82 -4.92 -6.58 -13.74
CA THR A 82 -4.71 -8.04 -13.77
C THR A 82 -3.87 -8.47 -12.58
N ASP A 83 -2.76 -7.78 -12.34
CA ASP A 83 -1.77 -8.16 -11.32
C ASP A 83 -1.57 -7.10 -10.24
N THR A 84 -2.11 -5.89 -10.41
CA THR A 84 -1.85 -4.77 -9.49
C THR A 84 -3.12 -4.09 -9.01
N VAL A 85 -3.03 -3.43 -7.86
CA VAL A 85 -4.12 -2.63 -7.30
C VAL A 85 -3.59 -1.24 -6.99
N GLU A 86 -4.35 -0.20 -7.30
CA GLU A 86 -3.95 1.18 -7.01
C GLU A 86 -5.13 2.09 -6.68
N LEU A 87 -4.85 3.23 -6.05
CA LEU A 87 -5.86 4.29 -5.90
C LEU A 87 -6.16 4.90 -7.27
N THR A 88 -7.45 4.99 -7.62
CA THR A 88 -7.88 5.59 -8.90
C THR A 88 -7.48 7.06 -8.99
N HIS A 89 -7.57 7.78 -7.88
CA HIS A 89 -7.22 9.20 -7.81
C HIS A 89 -6.44 9.52 -6.53
N GLU A 90 -5.26 10.13 -6.66
CA GLU A 90 -4.49 10.65 -5.51
C GLU A 90 -5.25 11.74 -4.74
N ALA A 91 -6.21 12.40 -5.41
CA ALA A 91 -7.12 13.33 -4.76
C ALA A 91 -7.87 12.70 -3.57
N LEU A 92 -8.04 11.37 -3.53
CA LEU A 92 -8.64 10.64 -2.40
C LEU A 92 -7.84 10.83 -1.11
N LEU A 93 -6.51 10.87 -1.21
CA LEU A 93 -5.61 11.06 -0.07
C LEU A 93 -5.81 12.41 0.61
N GLN A 94 -6.25 13.41 -0.15
CA GLN A 94 -6.50 14.76 0.38
C GLN A 94 -7.98 14.98 0.72
N ALA A 95 -8.87 14.36 -0.04
CA ALA A 95 -10.32 14.54 0.02
C ALA A 95 -11.00 13.76 1.15
N TRP A 96 -10.39 12.67 1.64
CA TRP A 96 -11.00 11.82 2.66
C TRP A 96 -10.28 11.95 4.01
N PRO A 97 -10.84 12.71 4.97
CA PRO A 97 -10.18 12.98 6.25
C PRO A 97 -9.83 11.72 7.05
N ARG A 98 -10.64 10.66 6.94
CA ARG A 98 -10.38 9.40 7.65
C ARG A 98 -9.13 8.70 7.15
N LEU A 99 -8.93 8.64 5.83
CA LEU A 99 -7.71 8.05 5.25
C LEU A 99 -6.47 8.83 5.67
N ARG A 100 -6.55 10.16 5.68
CA ARG A 100 -5.48 11.02 6.20
C ARG A 100 -5.13 10.71 7.64
N HIS A 101 -6.16 10.61 8.49
CA HIS A 101 -5.98 10.29 9.88
C HIS A 101 -5.28 8.92 10.07
N TRP A 102 -5.70 7.90 9.32
CA TRP A 102 -5.04 6.60 9.37
C TRP A 102 -3.57 6.63 8.92
N ILE A 103 -3.27 7.41 7.88
CA ILE A 103 -1.90 7.61 7.40
C ILE A 103 -1.04 8.29 8.47
N ASP A 104 -1.58 9.30 9.14
CA ASP A 104 -0.87 10.03 10.18
C ASP A 104 -0.67 9.17 11.45
N GLU A 105 -1.68 8.37 11.83
CA GLU A 105 -1.56 7.39 12.93
C GLU A 105 -0.50 6.31 12.64
N ASP A 106 -0.45 5.78 11.42
CA ASP A 106 0.42 4.67 11.04
C ASP A 106 1.74 5.12 10.38
N ARG A 107 2.05 6.42 10.39
CA ARG A 107 3.19 6.98 9.63
C ARG A 107 4.52 6.32 9.98
N ALA A 108 4.77 6.07 11.27
CA ALA A 108 5.99 5.39 11.72
C ALA A 108 6.05 3.94 11.23
N GLY A 109 4.93 3.22 11.25
CA GLY A 109 4.83 1.84 10.76
C GLY A 109 5.04 1.75 9.24
N LEU A 110 4.45 2.68 8.49
CA LEU A 110 4.63 2.77 7.04
C LEU A 110 6.10 3.04 6.67
N LEU A 111 6.76 3.99 7.34
CA LEU A 111 8.18 4.29 7.12
C LEU A 111 9.08 3.10 7.46
N LEU A 112 8.81 2.39 8.57
CA LEU A 112 9.56 1.18 8.94
C LEU A 112 9.42 0.09 7.87
N ARG A 113 8.20 -0.16 7.38
CA ARG A 113 7.93 -1.16 6.34
C ARG A 113 8.68 -0.84 5.04
N GLN A 114 8.71 0.44 4.65
CA GLN A 114 9.44 0.90 3.48
C GLN A 114 10.94 0.67 3.65
N ARG A 115 11.53 1.11 4.78
CA ARG A 115 12.96 0.89 5.07
C ARG A 115 13.34 -0.59 5.05
N LEU A 116 12.49 -1.46 5.59
CA LEU A 116 12.71 -2.92 5.54
C LEU A 116 12.63 -3.46 4.11
N SER A 117 11.66 -2.98 3.32
CA SER A 117 11.51 -3.38 1.91
C SER A 117 12.71 -2.93 1.06
N ASP A 118 13.19 -1.70 1.30
CA ASP A 118 14.36 -1.13 0.63
C ASP A 118 15.64 -1.88 1.02
N ALA A 119 15.82 -2.18 2.31
CA ALA A 119 16.95 -2.97 2.81
C ALA A 119 16.95 -4.39 2.24
N ALA A 120 15.81 -5.07 2.19
CA ALA A 120 15.69 -6.39 1.58
C ALA A 120 16.01 -6.34 0.07
N THR A 121 15.54 -5.31 -0.63
CA THR A 121 15.83 -5.12 -2.06
C THR A 121 17.30 -4.79 -2.31
N ALA A 122 17.94 -4.06 -1.40
CA ALA A 122 19.39 -3.79 -1.46
C ALA A 122 20.20 -5.08 -1.22
N TRP A 123 19.84 -5.86 -0.20
CA TRP A 123 20.47 -7.14 0.11
C TRP A 123 20.37 -8.14 -1.05
N ASP A 124 19.19 -8.30 -1.66
CA ASP A 124 19.00 -9.20 -2.81
C ASP A 124 19.85 -8.76 -4.02
N ARG A 125 19.98 -7.45 -4.26
CA ARG A 125 20.85 -6.91 -5.31
C ARG A 125 22.34 -7.16 -5.03
N GLU A 126 22.78 -6.94 -3.79
CA GLU A 126 24.17 -7.16 -3.38
C GLU A 126 24.55 -8.66 -3.39
N HIS A 127 23.61 -9.57 -3.08
CA HIS A 127 23.83 -11.01 -3.13
C HIS A 127 23.73 -11.62 -4.54
N ARG A 128 23.24 -10.85 -5.52
CA ARG A 128 23.15 -11.24 -6.94
C ARG A 128 24.19 -10.58 -7.83
N ASP A 129 25.16 -9.87 -7.27
CA ASP A 129 26.28 -9.30 -8.03
C ASP A 129 27.55 -10.16 -7.91
N PRO A 130 27.74 -11.18 -8.77
CA PRO A 130 28.98 -11.95 -8.83
C PRO A 130 30.19 -11.10 -9.25
N GLY A 131 30.00 -9.85 -9.70
CA GLY A 131 31.06 -8.89 -10.02
C GLY A 131 31.64 -8.14 -8.81
N ALA A 132 30.93 -8.11 -7.68
CA ALA A 132 31.44 -7.54 -6.42
C ALA A 132 32.47 -8.47 -5.73
N LEU A 133 32.56 -9.74 -6.17
CA LEU A 133 33.43 -10.77 -5.59
C LEU A 133 34.87 -10.80 -6.13
N TYR A 134 35.25 -10.01 -7.14
CA TYR A 134 36.58 -10.10 -7.78
C TYR A 134 37.34 -8.77 -7.95
N ARG A 135 37.24 -7.84 -6.99
CA ARG A 135 38.17 -6.68 -6.92
C ARG A 135 38.77 -6.41 -5.53
N GLY A 136 38.59 -7.32 -4.58
CA GLY A 136 39.03 -7.14 -3.19
C GLY A 136 40.40 -7.72 -2.83
N THR A 137 41.04 -8.52 -3.67
CA THR A 137 42.39 -9.02 -3.41
C THR A 137 43.30 -8.63 -4.56
N ARG A 138 44.04 -7.54 -4.37
CA ARG A 138 45.36 -7.37 -4.98
C ARG A 138 46.13 -8.67 -4.73
N LEU A 139 46.32 -9.45 -5.78
CA LEU A 139 47.28 -10.54 -5.75
C LEU A 139 48.66 -9.91 -5.56
N ASP A 140 49.35 -10.44 -4.56
CA ASP A 140 50.67 -10.08 -4.11
C ASP A 140 51.68 -10.14 -5.27
N ALA A 141 52.57 -9.16 -5.32
CA ALA A 141 53.72 -9.20 -6.21
C ALA A 141 54.79 -10.08 -5.55
N ALA A 142 55.09 -11.22 -6.18
CA ALA A 142 56.32 -11.98 -6.00
C ALA A 142 56.94 -12.24 -7.37
#